data_AF-A0A924T6Q8-F1
#
_entry.id   AF-A0A924T6Q8-F1
#
_cell.length_a   1.000
_cell.length_b   1.000
_cell.length_c   1.000
_cell.angle_alpha   90.00
_cell.angle_beta   90.00
_cell.angle_gamma   90.00
#
_symmetry.space_group_name_H-M   'P 1'
#
loop_
_entity.id
_entity.type
_entity.pdbx_description
1 polymer ?
#
loop_
_entity_poly.entity_id
_entity_poly.type
_entity_poly.pdbx_seq_one_letter_code
_entity_poly.pdbx_strand_id
1 'polypeptide(L)'
;MARITASVYTSHVPAIGAALDMGKTREPYWQPVFAGYDFSKQWMKDNTPDVIFLVFNDHATAFSLDMIPTFAIGTAGSYQPADEGWGPRPVPLVHGHADLAAHIAHSV
;
A
#
# COMPACT_ATOMS: atom_id res chain seq x y z
N MET A 1 5.61 -15.73 -19.72
CA MET A 1 4.20 -15.99 -19.39
C MET A 1 3.84 -15.11 -18.20
N ALA A 2 2.75 -14.33 -18.27
CA ALA A 2 2.27 -13.55 -17.12
C ALA A 2 1.61 -14.49 -16.10
N ARG A 3 1.85 -14.29 -14.79
CA ARG A 3 1.32 -15.14 -13.73
C ARG A 3 1.06 -14.35 -12.45
N ILE A 4 -0.04 -14.63 -11.76
CA ILE A 4 -0.25 -14.24 -10.37
C ILE A 4 0.43 -15.30 -9.49
N THR A 5 1.41 -14.88 -8.68
CA THR A 5 2.21 -15.81 -7.86
C THR A 5 1.63 -16.03 -6.47
N ALA A 6 0.98 -15.02 -5.90
CA ALA A 6 0.41 -15.07 -4.56
C ALA A 6 -0.61 -13.95 -4.32
N SER A 7 -1.32 -14.04 -3.20
CA SER A 7 -2.16 -12.99 -2.62
C SER A 7 -1.82 -12.81 -1.14
N VAL A 8 -1.66 -11.57 -0.70
CA VAL A 8 -1.35 -11.22 0.70
C VAL A 8 -2.38 -10.22 1.23
N TYR A 9 -2.62 -10.26 2.55
CA TYR A 9 -3.64 -9.45 3.21
C TYR A 9 -3.05 -8.81 4.47
N THR A 10 -3.38 -7.55 4.71
CA THR A 10 -2.89 -6.79 5.87
C THR A 10 -3.83 -5.62 6.16
N SER A 11 -4.03 -5.32 7.44
CA SER A 11 -4.69 -4.09 7.87
C SER A 11 -3.79 -2.88 7.58
N HIS A 12 -4.37 -1.76 7.16
CA HIS A 12 -3.64 -0.51 6.87
C HIS A 12 -3.95 0.62 7.88
N VAL A 13 -4.21 0.29 9.14
CA VAL A 13 -4.60 1.31 10.13
C VAL A 13 -3.45 2.32 10.36
N PRO A 14 -3.73 3.63 10.41
CA PRO A 14 -2.70 4.67 10.42
C PRO A 14 -1.80 4.60 11.67
N ALA A 15 -2.33 4.10 12.79
CA ALA A 15 -1.60 3.98 14.04
C ALA A 15 -0.36 3.06 13.94
N ILE A 16 -0.35 2.06 13.04
CA ILE A 16 0.82 1.21 12.80
C ILE A 16 1.95 2.03 12.16
N GLY A 17 1.62 2.86 11.16
CA GLY A 17 2.59 3.76 10.53
C GLY A 17 3.15 4.76 11.52
N ALA A 18 2.29 5.40 12.31
CA ALA A 18 2.69 6.33 13.36
C ALA A 18 3.60 5.68 14.41
N ALA A 19 3.29 4.46 14.85
CA ALA A 19 4.13 3.73 15.81
C ALA A 19 5.51 3.39 15.24
N LEU A 20 5.60 3.04 13.95
CA LEU A 20 6.86 2.79 13.28
C LEU A 20 7.71 4.07 13.19
N ASP A 21 7.11 5.15 12.71
CA ASP A 21 7.81 6.41 12.45
C ASP A 21 8.29 7.08 13.76
N MET A 22 7.55 6.89 14.87
CA MET A 22 7.95 7.35 16.22
C MET A 22 8.88 6.39 16.97
N GLY A 23 9.34 5.29 16.35
CA GLY A 23 10.24 4.33 17.00
C GLY A 23 9.61 3.50 18.14
N LYS A 24 8.27 3.42 18.19
CA LYS A 24 7.50 2.74 19.26
C LYS A 24 7.33 1.23 19.07
N THR A 25 7.96 0.67 18.05
CA THR A 25 7.80 -0.74 17.66
C THR A 25 8.16 -1.75 18.75
N ARG A 26 8.96 -1.33 19.74
CA ARG A 26 9.39 -2.15 20.89
C ARG A 26 8.55 -1.97 22.14
N GLU A 27 7.56 -1.08 22.14
CA GLU A 27 6.65 -0.92 23.29
C GLU A 27 5.76 -2.17 23.45
N PRO A 28 5.43 -2.61 24.68
CA PRO A 28 4.68 -3.85 24.90
C PRO A 28 3.36 -3.95 24.13
N TYR A 29 2.67 -2.82 23.94
CA TYR A 29 1.44 -2.75 23.15
C TYR A 29 1.67 -3.10 21.67
N TRP A 30 2.77 -2.64 21.08
CA TRP A 30 3.07 -2.76 19.65
C TRP A 30 3.83 -4.03 19.29
N GLN A 31 4.58 -4.62 20.23
CA GLN A 31 5.40 -5.81 20.00
C GLN A 31 4.64 -6.95 19.31
N PRO A 32 3.42 -7.36 19.75
CA PRO A 32 2.71 -8.46 19.10
C PRO A 32 2.36 -8.17 17.64
N VAL A 33 2.02 -6.91 17.31
CA VAL A 33 1.71 -6.49 15.95
C VAL A 33 2.95 -6.63 15.07
N PHE A 34 4.08 -6.06 15.47
CA PHE A 34 5.29 -6.06 14.64
C PHE A 34 5.92 -7.45 14.53
N ALA A 35 5.90 -8.26 15.60
CA ALA A 35 6.33 -9.66 15.56
C ALA A 35 5.45 -10.48 14.59
N GLY A 36 4.15 -10.20 14.53
CA GLY A 36 3.24 -10.83 13.57
C GLY A 36 3.58 -10.57 12.11
N TYR A 37 4.31 -9.49 11.80
CA TYR A 37 4.78 -9.19 10.43
C TYR A 37 6.11 -9.84 10.07
N ASP A 38 6.84 -10.45 11.01
CA ASP A 38 8.21 -10.92 10.73
C ASP A 38 8.23 -12.05 9.68
N PHE A 39 7.31 -13.00 9.77
CA PHE A 39 7.15 -14.03 8.75
C PHE A 39 6.82 -13.43 7.39
N SER A 40 5.82 -12.54 7.32
CA SER A 40 5.39 -11.92 6.06
C SER A 40 6.49 -11.08 5.41
N LYS A 41 7.29 -10.36 6.22
CA LYS A 41 8.46 -9.61 5.73
C LYS A 41 9.50 -10.54 5.13
N GLN A 42 9.77 -11.68 5.76
CA GLN A 42 10.73 -12.65 5.22
C GLN A 42 10.18 -13.30 3.94
N TRP A 43 8.93 -13.74 3.97
CA TRP A 43 8.27 -14.34 2.82
C TRP A 43 8.26 -13.40 1.59
N MET A 44 8.00 -12.10 1.79
CA MET A 44 8.04 -11.11 0.71
C MET A 44 9.43 -10.94 0.11
N LYS A 45 10.51 -11.04 0.92
CA LYS A 45 11.88 -11.01 0.39
C LYS A 45 12.14 -12.24 -0.48
N ASP A 46 11.74 -13.41 0.00
CA ASP A 46 11.98 -14.69 -0.68
C ASP A 46 11.10 -14.87 -1.94
N ASN A 47 9.98 -14.13 -2.02
CA ASN A 47 8.99 -14.20 -3.10
C ASN A 47 8.73 -12.82 -3.71
N THR A 48 9.79 -12.04 -3.93
CA THR A 48 9.67 -10.66 -4.44
C THR A 48 8.95 -10.63 -5.79
N PRO A 49 7.80 -9.95 -5.92
CA PRO A 49 7.09 -9.82 -7.19
C PRO A 49 7.67 -8.69 -8.04
N ASP A 50 7.50 -8.76 -9.37
CA ASP A 50 7.80 -7.65 -10.27
C ASP A 50 6.84 -6.47 -10.05
N VAL A 51 5.57 -6.77 -9.77
CA VAL A 51 4.51 -5.78 -9.53
C VAL A 51 3.56 -6.26 -8.43
N ILE A 52 3.12 -5.33 -7.58
CA ILE A 52 2.02 -5.55 -6.63
C ILE A 52 0.77 -4.86 -7.15
N PHE A 53 -0.30 -5.63 -7.38
CA PHE A 53 -1.64 -5.08 -7.62
C PHE A 53 -2.32 -4.80 -6.27
N LEU A 54 -2.20 -3.57 -5.79
CA LEU A 54 -2.67 -3.17 -4.45
C LEU A 54 -4.10 -2.64 -4.49
N VAL A 55 -5.02 -3.40 -3.87
CA VAL A 55 -6.42 -2.99 -3.71
C VAL A 55 -6.60 -2.37 -2.32
N PHE A 56 -7.09 -1.15 -2.27
CA PHE A 56 -7.37 -0.42 -1.03
C PHE A 56 -8.51 0.58 -1.26
N ASN A 57 -9.04 1.12 -0.17
CA ASN A 57 -9.93 2.27 -0.20
C ASN A 57 -9.15 3.55 0.12
N ASP A 58 -9.45 4.62 -0.63
CA ASP A 58 -9.12 5.97 -0.18
C ASP A 58 -9.91 6.29 1.10
N HIS A 59 -9.32 7.06 2.00
CA HIS A 59 -9.95 7.50 3.25
C HIS A 59 -10.36 8.98 3.18
N ALA A 60 -11.01 9.34 2.06
CA ALA A 60 -11.42 10.71 1.73
C ALA A 60 -10.24 11.68 1.66
N THR A 61 -9.16 11.25 0.99
CA THR A 61 -7.93 12.03 0.81
C THR A 61 -7.77 12.43 -0.65
N ALA A 62 -7.67 11.45 -1.55
CA ALA A 62 -7.61 11.72 -2.99
C ALA A 62 -9.01 11.99 -3.57
N PHE A 63 -10.04 11.39 -2.98
CA PHE A 63 -11.42 11.51 -3.45
C PHE A 63 -12.27 12.29 -2.44
N SER A 64 -12.70 13.49 -2.81
CA SER A 64 -13.64 14.29 -2.02
C SER A 64 -15.07 13.77 -2.20
N LEU A 65 -16.01 14.40 -1.47
CA LEU A 65 -17.44 14.13 -1.65
C LEU A 65 -17.96 14.49 -3.05
N ASP A 66 -17.19 15.23 -3.86
CA ASP A 66 -17.56 15.60 -5.22
C ASP A 66 -17.24 14.50 -6.26
N MET A 67 -16.42 13.51 -5.89
CA MET A 67 -15.99 12.43 -6.79
C MET A 67 -15.86 11.11 -6.04
N ILE A 68 -16.84 10.21 -6.18
CA ILE A 68 -16.91 8.94 -5.45
C ILE A 68 -17.00 7.77 -6.45
N PRO A 69 -15.89 7.38 -7.11
CA PRO A 69 -15.90 6.27 -8.05
C PRO A 69 -16.13 4.94 -7.32
N THR A 70 -16.92 4.03 -7.89
CA THR A 70 -17.05 2.66 -7.36
C THR A 70 -15.73 1.90 -7.47
N PHE A 71 -15.05 2.06 -8.61
CA PHE A 71 -13.72 1.50 -8.85
C PHE A 71 -12.86 2.57 -9.52
N ALA A 72 -11.62 2.69 -9.06
CA ALA A 72 -10.59 3.51 -9.66
C ALA A 72 -9.31 2.69 -9.82
N ILE A 73 -8.58 2.88 -10.92
CA ILE A 73 -7.28 2.27 -11.17
C ILE A 73 -6.25 3.36 -11.41
N GLY A 74 -5.15 3.30 -10.66
CA GLY A 74 -4.01 4.19 -10.87
C GLY A 74 -3.21 3.77 -12.11
N THR A 75 -3.01 4.72 -13.03
CA THR A 75 -2.23 4.51 -14.27
C THR A 75 -0.98 5.41 -14.34
N ALA A 76 -0.67 6.15 -13.28
CA ALA A 76 0.50 7.02 -13.20
C ALA A 76 1.81 6.23 -13.03
N GLY A 77 2.92 6.81 -13.46
CA GLY A 77 4.27 6.24 -13.27
C GLY A 77 4.77 6.28 -11.82
N SER A 78 4.15 7.10 -10.96
CA SER A 78 4.48 7.19 -9.54
C SER A 78 3.37 7.83 -8.71
N TYR A 79 3.35 7.52 -7.41
CA TYR A 79 2.38 8.03 -6.42
C TYR A 79 3.10 8.53 -5.17
N GLN A 80 2.83 9.78 -4.81
CA GLN A 80 3.33 10.39 -3.59
C GLN A 80 2.45 9.99 -2.39
N PRO A 81 3.03 9.80 -1.19
CA PRO A 81 2.24 9.76 0.04
C PRO A 81 1.41 11.04 0.15
N ALA A 82 0.10 10.89 0.38
CA ALA A 82 -0.77 12.03 0.55
C ALA A 82 -0.50 12.74 1.88
N ASP A 83 -0.84 14.03 1.93
CA ASP A 83 -0.97 14.74 3.20
C ASP A 83 -2.37 14.49 3.75
N GLU A 84 -2.45 13.77 4.86
CA GLU A 84 -3.71 13.43 5.56
C GLU A 84 -3.98 14.36 6.75
N GLY A 85 -3.32 15.53 6.79
CA GLY A 85 -3.45 16.56 7.84
C GLY A 85 -2.24 16.67 8.78
N TRP A 86 -1.21 15.84 8.59
CA TRP A 86 0.02 15.82 9.39
C TRP A 86 1.28 16.05 8.54
N GLY A 87 1.12 16.43 7.27
CA GLY A 87 2.17 16.40 6.27
C GLY A 87 2.25 15.03 5.58
N PRO A 88 2.82 14.96 4.36
CA PRO A 88 3.12 13.70 3.71
C PRO A 88 4.02 12.83 4.58
N ARG A 89 3.63 11.56 4.76
CA ARG A 89 4.43 10.61 5.54
C ARG A 89 5.82 10.43 4.89
N PRO A 90 6.93 10.41 5.65
CA PRO A 90 8.29 10.37 5.10
C PRO A 90 8.70 8.96 4.66
N VAL A 91 7.97 8.40 3.70
CA VAL A 91 8.26 7.10 3.08
C VAL A 91 8.61 7.28 1.60
N PRO A 92 9.34 6.33 0.98
CA PRO A 92 9.69 6.42 -0.43
C PRO A 92 8.48 6.56 -1.35
N LEU A 93 8.70 7.18 -2.50
CA LEU A 93 7.75 7.23 -3.61
C LEU A 93 7.34 5.81 -4.02
N VAL A 94 6.04 5.61 -4.28
CA VAL A 94 5.57 4.36 -4.86
C VAL A 94 5.68 4.47 -6.38
N HIS A 95 6.43 3.56 -7.01
CA HIS A 95 6.53 3.48 -8.46
C HIS A 95 5.34 2.69 -9.02
N GLY A 96 4.68 3.26 -10.03
CA GLY A 96 3.63 2.60 -10.77
C GLY A 96 4.17 1.76 -11.93
N HIS A 97 3.30 0.95 -12.52
CA HIS A 97 3.59 0.19 -13.74
C HIS A 97 2.55 0.54 -14.81
N ALA A 98 2.75 1.66 -15.51
CA ALA A 98 1.77 2.26 -16.42
C ALA A 98 1.28 1.29 -17.51
N ASP A 99 2.18 0.50 -18.13
CA ASP A 99 1.81 -0.43 -19.20
C ASP A 99 0.84 -1.53 -18.72
N LEU A 100 1.12 -2.12 -17.54
CA LEU A 100 0.25 -3.13 -16.92
C LEU A 100 -1.08 -2.50 -16.49
N ALA A 101 -1.06 -1.31 -15.89
CA ALA A 101 -2.28 -0.62 -15.49
C ALA A 101 -3.16 -0.29 -16.71
N ALA A 102 -2.57 0.19 -17.80
CA ALA A 102 -3.27 0.44 -19.05
C ALA A 102 -3.83 -0.86 -19.65
N HIS A 103 -3.07 -1.96 -19.64
CA HIS A 103 -3.55 -3.25 -20.10
C HIS A 103 -4.78 -3.72 -19.31
N ILE A 104 -4.72 -3.67 -17.97
CA ILE A 104 -5.85 -4.04 -17.10
C ILE A 104 -7.06 -3.15 -17.37
N ALA A 105 -6.88 -1.83 -17.50
CA ALA A 105 -7.98 -0.89 -17.74
C ALA A 105 -8.72 -1.13 -19.08
N HIS A 106 -8.06 -1.72 -20.08
CA HIS A 106 -8.64 -2.03 -21.39
C HIS A 106 -9.07 -3.50 -21.55
N SER A 107 -8.77 -4.35 -20.57
CA SER A 107 -9.12 -5.78 -20.63
C SER A 107 -10.53 -5.97 -20.08
N VAL A 108 -11.46 -6.36 -20.95
CA VAL A 108 -12.86 -6.69 -20.65
C VAL A 108 -13.17 -8.15 -20.95
#